data_AF-A0A850SPF9-F1
#
_entry.id   AF-A0A850SPF9-F1
#
_cell.length_a   1.000
_cell.length_b   1.000
_cell.length_c   1.000
_cell.angle_alpha   90.00
_cell.angle_beta   90.00
_cell.angle_gamma   90.00
#
_symmetry.space_group_name_H-M   'P 1'
#
loop_
_entity.id
_entity.type
_entity.pdbx_description
1 polymer ?
#
loop_
_entity_poly.entity_id
_entity_poly.type
_entity_poly.pdbx_seq_one_letter_code
_entity_poly.pdbx_strand_id
1 'polypeptide(L)'
;MKLGVVVGALAFLGCAASSAPADVDGAVEATEEAPAQPTPSDPDAADAELVRKAAYAEVMKDVEARTLAFPDSSEHVRLSGGFTQGGLLFGETTPGARVRLDGADVMVGADGRFVIGFGRDSALSALLLVNLPDGAEERIAIKIEDREFPVQRIDGLDQSKVSGFTEEQLKKIAADNEKKKAARVATDATAHWAGGFSWPAKGPISGVFGSQRILNGEPKTPHSGLDVAAP
;
A
#
# COMPACT_ATOMS: atom_id res chain seq x y z
N MET A 1 26.49 -35.23 -24.86
CA MET A 1 27.29 -35.77 -23.73
C MET A 1 26.31 -36.10 -22.62
N LYS A 2 25.75 -37.32 -22.58
CA LYS A 2 26.02 -38.43 -21.62
C LYS A 2 26.10 -37.91 -20.16
N LEU A 3 25.04 -38.00 -19.33
CA LEU A 3 24.43 -39.15 -18.64
C LEU A 3 25.33 -39.81 -17.56
N GLY A 4 24.80 -39.97 -16.33
CA GLY A 4 25.36 -40.75 -15.20
C GLY A 4 25.37 -39.92 -13.91
N VAL A 5 24.54 -40.05 -12.86
CA VAL A 5 23.85 -41.17 -12.17
C VAL A 5 24.80 -42.10 -11.39
N VAL A 6 24.57 -42.10 -10.05
CA VAL A 6 24.60 -43.23 -9.08
C VAL A 6 25.86 -43.53 -8.22
N VAL A 7 25.64 -43.34 -6.90
CA VAL A 7 25.80 -44.29 -5.76
C VAL A 7 27.18 -44.57 -5.15
N GLY A 8 27.20 -44.58 -3.80
CA GLY A 8 27.75 -45.75 -3.09
C GLY A 8 28.38 -45.54 -1.71
N ALA A 9 27.70 -46.10 -0.70
CA ALA A 9 28.21 -46.81 0.50
C ALA A 9 29.10 -46.04 1.52
N LEU A 10 28.78 -45.92 2.81
CA LEU A 10 28.45 -46.89 3.88
C LEU A 10 29.66 -47.74 4.33
N ALA A 11 30.16 -47.53 5.57
CA ALA A 11 30.54 -48.58 6.54
C ALA A 11 31.35 -48.07 7.76
N PHE A 12 30.85 -48.42 8.97
CA PHE A 12 31.52 -49.00 10.17
C PHE A 12 32.78 -48.32 10.78
N LEU A 13 33.15 -48.41 12.07
CA LEU A 13 32.59 -48.84 13.37
C LEU A 13 33.74 -48.71 14.40
N GLY A 14 33.44 -48.36 15.65
CA GLY A 14 34.26 -48.73 16.84
C GLY A 14 35.30 -47.70 17.30
N CYS A 15 35.77 -47.71 18.54
CA CYS A 15 35.27 -48.22 19.82
C CYS A 15 36.22 -47.67 20.92
N ALA A 16 35.67 -47.48 22.13
CA ALA A 16 36.32 -47.60 23.45
C ALA A 16 37.45 -46.62 23.91
N ALA A 17 37.05 -45.73 24.83
CA ALA A 17 37.36 -45.73 26.27
C ALA A 17 38.73 -45.28 26.85
N SER A 18 38.58 -44.35 27.81
CA SER A 18 39.20 -44.27 29.14
C SER A 18 40.53 -43.51 29.32
N SER A 19 40.47 -42.34 29.96
CA SER A 19 40.89 -42.17 31.38
C SER A 19 40.79 -40.70 31.81
N ALA A 20 40.16 -40.47 32.97
CA ALA A 20 40.23 -39.24 33.79
C ALA A 20 41.26 -39.49 34.93
N PRO A 21 41.58 -38.56 35.86
CA PRO A 21 40.99 -37.23 36.10
C PRO A 21 41.99 -36.10 36.45
N ALA A 22 41.51 -34.85 36.47
CA ALA A 22 41.86 -33.85 37.48
C ALA A 22 40.95 -32.61 37.35
N ASP A 23 40.27 -32.28 38.44
CA ASP A 23 39.44 -31.09 38.64
C ASP A 23 40.23 -29.78 38.52
N VAL A 24 39.63 -28.78 37.86
CA VAL A 24 39.70 -27.37 38.29
C VAL A 24 38.44 -26.63 37.84
N ASP A 25 37.80 -26.03 38.83
CA ASP A 25 36.62 -25.19 38.84
C ASP A 25 36.81 -23.89 38.02
N GLY A 26 35.76 -23.40 37.35
CA GLY A 26 35.82 -22.11 36.63
C GLY A 26 34.82 -21.94 35.48
N ALA A 27 33.77 -21.17 35.76
CA ALA A 27 32.57 -20.95 34.95
C ALA A 27 32.74 -20.21 33.59
N VAL A 28 31.67 -20.39 32.79
CA VAL A 28 31.07 -19.60 31.68
C VAL A 28 31.79 -19.49 30.33
N GLU A 29 31.16 -20.13 29.33
CA GLU A 29 31.50 -20.09 27.90
C GLU A 29 30.25 -19.74 27.05
N ALA A 30 30.52 -19.30 25.82
CA ALA A 30 29.66 -19.11 24.64
C ALA A 30 29.07 -17.70 24.44
N THR A 31 29.73 -16.80 23.69
CA THR A 31 29.88 -16.68 22.21
C THR A 31 28.63 -16.21 21.46
N GLU A 32 28.83 -15.09 20.79
CA GLU A 32 27.96 -14.30 19.90
C GLU A 32 27.69 -15.02 18.56
N GLU A 33 26.43 -15.08 18.12
CA GLU A 33 26.04 -15.52 16.76
C GLU A 33 24.99 -14.54 16.18
N ALA A 34 25.19 -14.16 14.92
CA ALA A 34 24.53 -13.07 14.19
C ALA A 34 23.05 -13.34 13.82
N PRO A 35 22.22 -12.31 13.58
CA PRO A 35 20.78 -12.49 13.39
C PRO A 35 20.41 -13.03 11.99
N ALA A 36 19.63 -14.10 11.97
CA ALA A 36 19.00 -14.67 10.78
C ALA A 36 17.85 -13.78 10.27
N GLN A 37 17.68 -13.72 8.94
CA GLN A 37 16.58 -13.01 8.29
C GLN A 37 15.24 -13.76 8.42
N PRO A 38 14.09 -13.06 8.56
CA PRO A 38 12.80 -13.72 8.62
C PRO A 38 12.25 -14.03 7.21
N THR A 39 11.81 -15.28 7.01
CA THR A 39 10.95 -15.73 5.90
C THR A 39 9.46 -15.64 6.30
N PRO A 40 8.51 -15.37 5.38
CA PRO A 40 7.11 -15.13 5.73
C PRO A 40 6.24 -16.38 5.60
N SER A 41 5.53 -16.73 6.67
CA SER A 41 4.18 -17.31 6.61
C SER A 41 3.66 -17.51 8.03
N ASP A 42 3.13 -16.45 8.64
CA ASP A 42 2.43 -16.55 9.93
C ASP A 42 1.00 -16.01 9.78
N PRO A 43 -0.05 -16.85 9.88
CA PRO A 43 -1.44 -16.42 9.77
C PRO A 43 -1.83 -15.42 10.86
N ASP A 44 -1.17 -15.48 12.03
CA ASP A 44 -1.33 -14.53 13.13
C ASP A 44 -0.93 -13.10 12.76
N ALA A 45 -0.03 -12.91 11.79
CA ALA A 45 0.39 -11.57 11.36
C ALA A 45 -0.70 -10.89 10.50
N ALA A 46 -1.38 -11.65 9.65
CA ALA A 46 -2.49 -11.15 8.85
C ALA A 46 -3.70 -10.83 9.73
N ASP A 47 -3.97 -11.67 10.74
CA ASP A 47 -5.03 -11.45 11.72
C ASP A 47 -4.70 -10.29 12.65
N ALA A 48 -3.44 -10.13 13.07
CA ALA A 48 -2.99 -8.96 13.84
C ALA A 48 -3.06 -7.67 13.01
N GLU A 49 -2.82 -7.71 11.71
CA GLU A 49 -3.01 -6.56 10.82
C GLU A 49 -4.50 -6.24 10.64
N LEU A 50 -5.36 -7.26 10.50
CA LEU A 50 -6.81 -7.09 10.41
C LEU A 50 -7.40 -6.51 11.70
N VAL A 51 -6.96 -7.01 12.86
CA VAL A 51 -7.34 -6.52 14.19
C VAL A 51 -6.84 -5.10 14.41
N ARG A 52 -5.63 -4.77 13.97
CA ARG A 52 -5.09 -3.40 14.03
C ARG A 52 -5.88 -2.47 13.11
N LYS A 53 -6.23 -2.90 11.90
CA LYS A 53 -7.11 -2.16 10.97
C LYS A 53 -8.52 -2.00 11.51
N ALA A 54 -9.07 -3.00 12.20
CA ALA A 54 -10.41 -2.94 12.80
C ALA A 54 -10.44 -2.05 14.05
N ALA A 55 -9.46 -2.17 14.94
CA ALA A 55 -9.29 -1.29 16.09
C ALA A 55 -9.01 0.15 15.64
N TYR A 56 -8.24 0.32 14.56
CA TYR A 56 -8.06 1.59 13.88
C TYR A 56 -9.40 2.11 13.33
N ALA A 57 -10.15 1.32 12.57
CA ALA A 57 -11.43 1.70 11.98
C ALA A 57 -12.50 2.08 13.03
N GLU A 58 -12.59 1.37 14.15
CA GLU A 58 -13.47 1.71 15.27
C GLU A 58 -13.02 2.99 15.98
N VAL A 59 -11.71 3.16 16.22
CA VAL A 59 -11.16 4.41 16.75
C VAL A 59 -11.38 5.56 15.75
N MET A 60 -11.40 5.30 14.45
CA MET A 60 -11.60 6.28 13.37
C MET A 60 -13.04 6.74 13.15
N LYS A 61 -14.05 6.09 13.75
CA LYS A 61 -15.44 6.56 13.64
C LYS A 61 -15.72 7.89 14.36
N ASP A 62 -14.85 8.29 15.29
CA ASP A 62 -14.87 9.63 15.90
C ASP A 62 -14.13 10.68 15.04
N VAL A 63 -14.61 10.87 13.81
CA VAL A 63 -14.08 11.82 12.81
C VAL A 63 -14.23 13.29 13.24
N GLU A 64 -15.37 13.65 13.84
CA GLU A 64 -15.59 15.01 14.33
C GLU A 64 -14.71 15.35 15.54
N ALA A 65 -14.47 14.39 16.44
CA ALA A 65 -13.60 14.58 17.59
C ALA A 65 -12.13 14.81 17.19
N ARG A 66 -11.66 14.25 16.06
CA ARG A 66 -10.28 14.43 15.56
C ARG A 66 -10.00 15.84 15.07
N THR A 67 -10.93 16.44 14.34
CA THR A 67 -10.80 17.81 13.85
C THR A 67 -10.83 18.82 15.01
N LEU A 68 -11.44 18.45 16.13
CA LEU A 68 -11.45 19.23 17.37
C LEU A 68 -10.22 19.01 18.27
N ALA A 69 -9.52 17.87 18.13
CA ALA A 69 -8.43 17.47 19.03
C ALA A 69 -7.03 17.78 18.51
N PHE A 70 -6.85 17.93 17.19
CA PHE A 70 -5.54 18.13 16.58
C PHE A 70 -5.54 19.36 15.67
N PRO A 71 -4.42 20.10 15.60
CA PRO A 71 -4.31 21.24 14.70
C PRO A 71 -4.43 20.79 13.24
N ASP A 72 -4.92 21.70 12.39
CA ASP A 72 -4.97 21.55 10.93
C ASP A 72 -3.68 22.01 10.24
N SER A 73 -2.72 22.50 11.02
CA SER A 73 -1.47 23.12 10.56
C SER A 73 -0.29 22.71 11.43
N SER A 74 0.90 22.74 10.84
CA SER A 74 2.18 22.36 11.44
C SER A 74 3.30 23.24 10.89
N GLU A 75 4.35 23.46 11.69
CA GLU A 75 5.58 24.13 11.24
C GLU A 75 6.49 23.20 10.43
N HIS A 76 6.36 21.88 10.64
CA HIS A 76 7.22 20.85 10.05
C HIS A 76 6.57 20.08 8.90
N VAL A 77 5.30 20.35 8.60
CA VAL A 77 4.56 19.69 7.53
C VAL A 77 3.79 20.73 6.72
N ARG A 78 4.00 20.72 5.40
CA ARG A 78 3.21 21.51 4.46
C ARG A 78 2.44 20.58 3.55
N LEU A 79 1.14 20.81 3.42
CA LEU A 79 0.25 20.08 2.52
C LEU A 79 -0.33 21.04 1.48
N SER A 80 -0.40 20.61 0.23
CA SER A 80 -1.02 21.36 -0.87
C SER A 80 -1.72 20.39 -1.84
N GLY A 81 -2.61 20.90 -2.69
CA GLY A 81 -3.32 20.09 -3.68
C GLY A 81 -4.83 20.03 -3.44
N GLY A 82 -5.45 18.89 -3.77
CA GLY A 82 -6.90 18.71 -3.70
C GLY A 82 -7.36 18.03 -2.42
N PHE A 83 -7.83 18.82 -1.45
CA PHE A 83 -8.43 18.36 -0.19
C PHE A 83 -9.88 17.91 -0.39
N THR A 84 -10.10 16.97 -1.30
CA THR A 84 -11.43 16.49 -1.69
C THR A 84 -11.37 15.00 -2.04
N GLN A 85 -12.49 14.30 -2.00
CA GLN A 85 -12.60 12.95 -2.55
C GLN A 85 -12.16 12.91 -4.03
N GLY A 86 -11.35 11.92 -4.38
CA GLY A 86 -10.68 11.86 -5.69
C GLY A 86 -9.51 12.84 -5.86
N GLY A 87 -9.13 13.56 -4.81
CA GLY A 87 -8.03 14.53 -4.79
C GLY A 87 -6.67 13.90 -4.49
N LEU A 88 -5.63 14.68 -4.75
CA LEU A 88 -4.24 14.34 -4.50
C LEU A 88 -3.61 15.45 -3.65
N LEU A 89 -2.98 15.09 -2.54
CA LEU A 89 -2.19 15.99 -1.72
C LEU A 89 -0.70 15.74 -1.93
N PHE A 90 0.04 16.83 -2.08
CA PHE A 90 1.49 16.87 -2.09
C PHE A 90 1.96 17.38 -0.74
N GLY A 91 2.78 16.58 -0.08
CA GLY A 91 3.32 16.86 1.24
C GLY A 91 4.82 17.11 1.21
N GLU A 92 5.26 18.01 2.08
CA GLU A 92 6.66 18.22 2.41
C GLU A 92 6.83 18.19 3.92
N THR A 93 7.85 17.48 4.40
CA THR A 93 8.23 17.45 5.81
C THR A 93 9.74 17.45 5.97
N THR A 94 10.22 17.39 7.21
CA THR A 94 11.65 17.30 7.53
C THR A 94 12.24 16.01 6.94
N PRO A 95 13.35 16.09 6.17
CA PRO A 95 14.05 14.90 5.68
C PRO A 95 14.33 13.86 6.78
N GLY A 96 14.03 12.60 6.49
CA GLY A 96 14.17 11.49 7.46
C GLY A 96 12.97 11.28 8.38
N ALA A 97 11.94 12.13 8.32
CA ALA A 97 10.69 11.89 9.03
C ALA A 97 9.94 10.66 8.48
N ARG A 98 9.15 10.01 9.33
CA ARG A 98 8.22 8.94 8.93
C ARG A 98 6.80 9.45 8.99
N VAL A 99 6.04 9.21 7.93
CA VAL A 99 4.66 9.68 7.79
C VAL A 99 3.71 8.49 7.75
N ARG A 100 2.61 8.57 8.49
CA ARG A 100 1.49 7.63 8.42
C ARG A 100 0.20 8.39 8.15
N LEU A 101 -0.58 7.92 7.18
CA LEU A 101 -1.93 8.37 6.92
C LEU A 101 -2.87 7.27 7.36
N ASP A 102 -3.78 7.62 8.24
CA ASP A 102 -4.77 6.69 8.73
C ASP A 102 -4.15 5.37 9.26
N GLY A 103 -3.01 5.49 9.96
CA GLY A 103 -2.26 4.35 10.50
C GLY A 103 -1.45 3.55 9.46
N ALA A 104 -1.64 3.80 8.16
CA ALA A 104 -0.86 3.20 7.08
C ALA A 104 0.38 4.04 6.74
N ASP A 105 1.51 3.38 6.47
CA ASP A 105 2.74 4.07 6.10
C ASP A 105 2.60 4.81 4.76
N VAL A 106 3.07 6.05 4.74
CA VAL A 106 3.21 6.86 3.53
C VAL A 106 4.68 6.87 3.14
N MET A 107 4.94 6.62 1.86
CA MET A 107 6.30 6.70 1.32
C MET A 107 6.78 8.15 1.33
N VAL A 108 7.91 8.39 2.00
CA VAL A 108 8.56 9.70 2.08
C VAL A 108 9.92 9.61 1.38
N GLY A 109 10.18 10.55 0.48
CA GLY A 109 11.47 10.70 -0.20
C GLY A 109 12.57 11.15 0.75
N ALA A 110 13.83 10.94 0.34
CA ALA A 110 14.99 11.41 1.09
C ALA A 110 15.01 12.95 1.27
N ASP A 111 14.32 13.68 0.41
CA ASP A 111 14.13 15.12 0.49
C ASP A 111 12.90 15.55 1.32
N GLY A 112 12.23 14.61 1.97
CA GLY A 112 11.06 14.87 2.82
C GLY A 112 9.75 15.03 2.05
N ARG A 113 9.72 14.83 0.72
CA ARG A 113 8.49 14.91 -0.07
C ARG A 113 7.70 13.61 -0.03
N PHE A 114 6.38 13.74 -0.03
CA PHE A 114 5.46 12.60 -0.10
C PHE A 114 4.17 12.99 -0.83
N VAL A 115 3.37 11.99 -1.20
CA VAL A 115 2.10 12.18 -1.90
C VAL A 115 1.02 11.27 -1.30
N ILE A 116 -0.19 11.79 -1.18
CA ILE A 116 -1.36 11.09 -0.65
C ILE A 116 -2.51 11.23 -1.65
N GLY A 117 -3.12 10.12 -2.04
CA GLY A 117 -4.32 10.11 -2.88
C GLY A 117 -5.56 9.74 -2.07
N PHE A 118 -6.64 10.49 -2.25
CA PHE A 118 -7.95 10.15 -1.70
C PHE A 118 -8.81 9.53 -2.80
N GLY A 119 -9.43 8.39 -2.48
CA GLY A 119 -10.36 7.70 -3.36
C GLY A 119 -11.67 8.49 -3.51
N ARG A 120 -12.51 8.00 -4.43
CA ARG A 120 -13.87 8.53 -4.65
C ARG A 120 -14.70 8.51 -3.36
N ASP A 121 -14.62 7.43 -2.60
CA ASP A 121 -15.44 7.19 -1.41
C ASP A 121 -14.60 7.23 -0.12
N SER A 122 -13.48 7.97 -0.13
CA SER A 122 -12.67 8.21 1.08
C SER A 122 -13.49 8.90 2.17
N ALA A 123 -13.16 8.67 3.43
CA ALA A 123 -13.76 9.41 4.54
C ALA A 123 -13.52 10.93 4.36
N LEU A 124 -14.41 11.75 4.94
CA LEU A 124 -14.33 13.21 4.87
C LEU A 124 -13.29 13.82 5.84
N SER A 125 -12.47 12.96 6.43
CA SER A 125 -11.31 13.33 7.23
C SER A 125 -10.26 12.24 7.18
N ALA A 126 -9.00 12.60 7.38
CA ALA A 126 -7.92 11.67 7.65
C ALA A 126 -7.02 12.19 8.77
N LEU A 127 -6.31 11.30 9.46
CA LEU A 127 -5.29 11.65 10.45
C LEU A 127 -3.90 11.40 9.87
N LEU A 128 -3.12 12.46 9.76
CA LEU A 128 -1.71 12.39 9.40
C LEU A 128 -0.86 12.40 10.67
N LEU A 129 0.02 11.41 10.79
CA LEU A 129 0.96 11.27 11.88
C LEU A 129 2.37 11.39 11.32
N VAL A 130 3.16 12.32 11.86
CA VAL A 130 4.54 12.56 11.42
C VAL A 130 5.49 12.38 12.60
N ASN A 131 6.37 11.40 12.50
CA ASN A 131 7.45 11.18 13.47
C ASN A 131 8.72 11.82 12.92
N LEU A 132 9.18 12.90 13.57
CA LEU A 132 10.34 13.68 13.18
C LEU A 132 11.66 13.00 13.59
N PRO A 133 12.79 13.31 12.93
CA PRO A 133 14.09 12.71 13.24
C PRO A 133 14.59 12.97 14.67
N ASP A 134 14.16 14.07 15.30
CA ASP A 134 14.50 14.43 16.68
C ASP A 134 13.65 13.68 17.73
N GLY A 135 12.71 12.83 17.28
CA GLY A 135 11.81 12.08 18.13
C GLY A 135 10.49 12.78 18.44
N ALA A 136 10.30 14.04 18.01
CA ALA A 136 9.02 14.71 18.13
C ALA A 136 7.96 14.04 17.24
N GLU A 137 6.70 14.16 17.65
CA GLU A 137 5.57 13.59 16.94
C GLU A 137 4.50 14.65 16.72
N GLU A 138 4.05 14.78 15.48
CA GLU A 138 2.97 15.65 15.09
C GLU A 138 1.76 14.87 14.61
N ARG A 139 0.57 15.37 14.95
CA ARG A 139 -0.72 14.82 14.55
C ARG A 139 -1.52 15.94 13.90
N ILE A 140 -1.92 15.72 12.65
CA ILE A 140 -2.61 16.72 11.83
C ILE A 140 -3.91 16.11 11.34
N ALA A 141 -5.03 16.76 11.66
CA ALA A 141 -6.32 16.38 11.09
C ALA A 141 -6.46 17.01 9.69
N ILE A 142 -6.64 16.16 8.68
CA ILE A 142 -6.88 16.59 7.30
C ILE A 142 -8.38 16.53 7.05
N LYS A 143 -9.00 17.68 6.80
CA LYS A 143 -10.37 17.73 6.29
C LYS A 143 -10.39 17.39 4.80
N ILE A 144 -11.32 16.53 4.39
CA ILE A 144 -11.51 16.12 3.00
C ILE A 144 -12.93 16.52 2.60
N GLU A 145 -13.04 17.36 1.59
CA GLU A 145 -14.33 17.79 1.05
C GLU A 145 -15.03 16.66 0.29
N ASP A 146 -16.32 16.51 0.53
CA ASP A 146 -17.18 15.65 -0.26
C ASP A 146 -17.22 16.14 -1.72
N ARG A 147 -17.36 15.21 -2.66
CA ARG A 147 -17.40 15.52 -4.08
C ARG A 147 -18.53 14.77 -4.75
N GLU A 148 -19.40 15.52 -5.42
CA GLU A 148 -20.38 14.91 -6.31
C GLU A 148 -19.70 14.39 -7.59
N PHE A 149 -19.95 13.12 -7.91
CA PHE A 149 -19.45 12.48 -9.11
C PHE A 149 -20.56 12.27 -10.14
N PRO A 150 -20.32 12.53 -11.44
CA PRO A 150 -21.35 12.33 -12.46
C PRO A 150 -21.86 10.89 -12.50
N VAL A 151 -23.18 10.72 -12.48
CA VAL A 151 -23.84 9.42 -12.62
C VAL A 151 -24.72 9.42 -13.86
N GLN A 152 -24.46 8.49 -14.77
CA GLN A 152 -25.25 8.28 -15.97
C GLN A 152 -26.14 7.04 -15.81
N ARG A 153 -27.43 7.18 -16.08
CA ARG A 153 -28.41 6.08 -16.09
C ARG A 153 -28.80 5.75 -17.52
N ILE A 154 -28.67 4.48 -17.91
CA ILE A 154 -29.05 4.00 -19.24
C ILE A 154 -29.87 2.73 -19.07
N ASP A 155 -31.10 2.76 -19.54
CA ASP A 155 -32.04 1.64 -19.47
C ASP A 155 -32.38 1.11 -20.88
N GLY A 156 -32.93 -0.10 -20.95
CA GLY A 156 -33.33 -0.74 -22.20
C GLY A 156 -32.17 -1.33 -23.01
N LEU A 157 -31.01 -1.56 -22.38
CA LEU A 157 -29.86 -2.18 -23.03
C LEU A 157 -30.05 -3.70 -23.15
N ASP A 158 -29.67 -4.27 -24.30
CA ASP A 158 -29.56 -5.72 -24.49
C ASP A 158 -28.50 -6.30 -23.54
N GLN A 159 -28.91 -7.25 -22.69
CA GLN A 159 -28.07 -7.87 -21.66
C GLN A 159 -26.84 -8.60 -22.24
N SER A 160 -26.94 -9.11 -23.47
CA SER A 160 -25.83 -9.78 -24.16
C SER A 160 -24.65 -8.83 -24.47
N LYS A 161 -24.84 -7.52 -24.32
CA LYS A 161 -23.81 -6.48 -24.49
C LYS A 161 -23.15 -6.07 -23.17
N VAL A 162 -23.49 -6.70 -22.05
CA VAL A 162 -23.04 -6.34 -20.70
C VAL A 162 -22.22 -7.46 -20.05
N SER A 163 -22.45 -8.72 -20.43
CA SER A 163 -21.71 -9.91 -19.95
C SER A 163 -21.67 -10.99 -21.04
N GLY A 164 -20.58 -11.78 -21.09
CA GLY A 164 -20.43 -12.86 -22.07
C GLY A 164 -18.99 -13.13 -22.54
N PHE A 165 -18.02 -13.19 -21.61
CA PHE A 165 -16.63 -13.49 -21.97
C PHE A 165 -16.43 -15.00 -22.20
N THR A 166 -15.64 -15.37 -23.21
CA THR A 166 -15.19 -16.76 -23.41
C THR A 166 -14.16 -17.16 -22.36
N GLU A 167 -13.94 -18.46 -22.19
CA GLU A 167 -12.94 -18.96 -21.25
C GLU A 167 -11.52 -18.47 -21.57
N GLU A 168 -11.17 -18.39 -22.86
CA GLU A 168 -9.88 -17.84 -23.31
C GLU A 168 -9.73 -16.36 -22.95
N GLN A 169 -10.82 -15.58 -23.06
CA GLN A 169 -10.81 -14.17 -22.66
C GLN A 169 -10.63 -14.03 -21.15
N LEU A 170 -11.33 -14.85 -20.35
CA LEU A 170 -11.18 -14.86 -18.89
C LEU A 170 -9.74 -15.22 -18.47
N LYS A 171 -9.15 -16.23 -19.09
CA LYS A 171 -7.76 -16.62 -18.85
C LYS A 171 -6.78 -15.49 -19.18
N LYS A 172 -7.01 -14.77 -20.30
CA LYS A 172 -6.21 -13.60 -20.65
C LYS A 172 -6.38 -12.45 -19.67
N ILE A 173 -7.61 -12.14 -19.24
CA ILE A 173 -7.89 -11.11 -18.24
C ILE A 173 -7.15 -11.42 -16.93
N ALA A 174 -7.19 -12.67 -16.47
CA ALA A 174 -6.47 -13.10 -15.28
C ALA A 174 -4.96 -12.85 -15.40
N ALA A 175 -4.35 -13.30 -16.51
CA ALA A 175 -2.92 -13.09 -16.77
C ALA A 175 -2.54 -11.60 -16.85
N ASP A 176 -3.38 -10.76 -17.47
CA ASP A 176 -3.13 -9.32 -17.57
C ASP A 176 -3.29 -8.63 -16.20
N ASN A 177 -4.20 -9.09 -15.34
CA ASN A 177 -4.35 -8.61 -13.97
C ASN A 177 -3.13 -8.95 -13.11
N GLU A 178 -2.58 -10.16 -13.25
CA GLU A 178 -1.35 -10.55 -12.57
C GLU A 178 -0.17 -9.66 -12.98
N LYS A 179 -0.02 -9.38 -14.28
CA LYS A 179 1.01 -8.46 -14.78
C LYS A 179 0.87 -7.05 -14.20
N LYS A 180 -0.35 -6.50 -14.20
CA LYS A 180 -0.62 -5.19 -13.59
C LYS A 180 -0.29 -5.17 -12.10
N LYS A 181 -0.64 -6.24 -11.37
CA LYS A 181 -0.34 -6.36 -9.94
C LYS A 181 1.17 -6.39 -9.71
N ALA A 182 1.90 -7.21 -10.45
CA ALA A 182 3.35 -7.31 -10.35
C ALA A 182 4.04 -5.96 -10.65
N ALA A 183 3.59 -5.24 -11.69
CA ALA A 183 4.14 -3.93 -12.05
C ALA A 183 3.93 -2.86 -10.97
N ARG A 184 2.87 -2.98 -10.15
CA ARG A 184 2.55 -2.02 -9.06
C ARG A 184 3.29 -2.29 -7.75
N VAL A 185 4.04 -3.39 -7.64
CA VAL A 185 4.85 -3.69 -6.45
C VAL A 185 6.09 -2.81 -6.40
N ALA A 186 6.68 -2.51 -7.56
CA ALA A 186 7.84 -1.64 -7.64
C ALA A 186 7.46 -0.21 -7.24
N THR A 187 8.21 0.36 -6.30
CA THR A 187 8.04 1.72 -5.80
C THR A 187 9.39 2.42 -5.75
N ASP A 188 9.38 3.75 -5.88
CA ASP A 188 10.58 4.60 -5.81
C ASP A 188 10.23 5.82 -4.94
N ALA A 189 11.03 6.05 -3.90
CA ALA A 189 10.86 7.17 -2.98
C ALA A 189 11.26 8.52 -3.61
N THR A 190 11.90 8.51 -4.78
CA THR A 190 12.24 9.71 -5.54
C THR A 190 10.97 10.39 -6.04
N ALA A 191 10.79 11.67 -5.70
CA ALA A 191 9.62 12.47 -6.06
C ALA A 191 9.65 12.94 -7.53
N HIS A 192 9.66 12.02 -8.50
CA HIS A 192 9.63 12.34 -9.95
C HIS A 192 8.42 13.19 -10.35
N TRP A 193 7.33 13.13 -9.58
CA TRP A 193 6.12 13.92 -9.75
C TRP A 193 6.27 15.41 -9.38
N ALA A 194 7.34 15.79 -8.67
CA ALA A 194 7.52 17.16 -8.18
C ALA A 194 7.73 18.19 -9.31
N GLY A 195 8.13 17.74 -10.50
CA GLY A 195 8.20 18.57 -11.71
C GLY A 195 6.84 18.88 -12.34
N GLY A 196 5.74 18.33 -11.79
CA GLY A 196 4.42 18.40 -12.37
C GLY A 196 4.18 17.36 -13.46
N PHE A 197 2.95 17.31 -13.97
CA PHE A 197 2.53 16.36 -14.99
C PHE A 197 2.26 17.07 -16.32
N SER A 198 2.75 16.49 -17.40
CA SER A 198 2.34 16.87 -18.75
C SER A 198 1.06 16.15 -19.14
N TRP A 199 0.20 16.82 -19.91
CA TRP A 199 -0.96 16.16 -20.51
C TRP A 199 -0.52 15.04 -21.46
N PRO A 200 -1.08 13.82 -21.34
CA PRO A 200 -0.68 12.69 -22.18
C PRO A 200 -1.19 12.81 -23.62
N ALA A 201 -2.26 13.58 -23.84
CA ALA A 201 -2.86 13.82 -25.15
C ALA A 201 -3.56 15.19 -25.18
N LYS A 202 -3.74 15.74 -26.39
CA LYS A 202 -4.56 16.93 -26.64
C LYS A 202 -5.92 16.51 -27.18
N GLY A 203 -6.99 16.90 -26.50
CA GLY A 203 -8.36 16.58 -26.90
C GLY A 203 -9.37 16.98 -25.83
N PRO A 204 -10.68 16.90 -26.13
CA PRO A 204 -11.70 17.14 -25.13
C PRO A 204 -11.73 16.00 -24.10
N ILE A 205 -12.03 16.34 -22.85
CA ILE A 205 -12.29 15.36 -21.80
C ILE A 205 -13.62 14.67 -22.10
N SER A 206 -13.60 13.34 -22.26
CA SER A 206 -14.79 12.53 -22.55
C SER A 206 -15.28 11.69 -21.37
N GLY A 207 -14.49 11.60 -20.31
CA GLY A 207 -14.83 10.86 -19.09
C GLY A 207 -13.96 11.34 -17.94
N VAL A 208 -14.55 11.53 -16.76
CA VAL A 208 -13.84 12.04 -15.58
C VAL A 208 -13.76 10.99 -14.48
N PHE A 209 -12.73 11.13 -13.63
CA PHE A 209 -12.53 10.25 -12.49
C PHE A 209 -13.77 10.22 -11.61
N GLY A 210 -14.11 9.03 -11.13
CA GLY A 210 -15.23 8.78 -10.25
C GLY A 210 -16.59 8.79 -10.94
N SER A 211 -16.71 9.15 -12.23
CA SER A 211 -17.99 9.01 -12.95
C SER A 211 -18.49 7.57 -12.94
N GLN A 212 -19.79 7.35 -12.83
CA GLN A 212 -20.39 6.02 -12.76
C GLN A 212 -21.55 5.86 -13.72
N ARG A 213 -21.65 4.67 -14.31
CA ARG A 213 -22.84 4.27 -15.06
C ARG A 213 -23.70 3.35 -14.21
N ILE A 214 -25.01 3.49 -14.36
CA ILE A 214 -26.03 2.56 -13.88
C ILE A 214 -26.73 2.06 -15.15
N LEU A 215 -26.59 0.76 -15.42
CA LEU A 215 -27.09 0.12 -16.64
C LEU A 215 -28.23 -0.83 -16.28
N ASN A 216 -29.43 -0.60 -16.81
CA ASN A 216 -30.64 -1.36 -16.46
C ASN A 216 -30.83 -1.49 -14.94
N GLY A 217 -30.67 -0.38 -14.21
CA GLY A 217 -30.74 -0.35 -12.75
C GLY A 217 -29.52 -0.87 -11.99
N GLU A 218 -28.52 -1.45 -12.65
CA GLU A 218 -27.32 -1.98 -11.99
C GLU A 218 -26.14 -0.97 -12.01
N PRO A 219 -25.64 -0.53 -10.84
CA PRO A 219 -24.44 0.28 -10.76
C PRO A 219 -23.23 -0.50 -11.29
N LYS A 220 -22.44 0.12 -12.17
CA LYS A 220 -21.17 -0.39 -12.64
C LYS A 220 -20.02 0.28 -11.91
N THR A 221 -18.82 -0.30 -12.04
CA THR A 221 -17.61 0.23 -11.41
C THR A 221 -17.38 1.70 -11.83
N PRO A 222 -17.12 2.61 -10.89
CA PRO A 222 -16.74 3.98 -11.21
C PRO A 222 -15.50 4.04 -12.10
N HIS A 223 -15.41 5.08 -12.90
CA HIS A 223 -14.26 5.33 -13.75
C HIS A 223 -13.04 5.69 -12.89
N SER A 224 -11.95 4.93 -13.05
CA SER A 224 -10.71 5.08 -12.26
C SER A 224 -9.67 6.00 -12.89
N GLY A 225 -10.04 6.79 -13.90
CA GLY A 225 -9.12 7.64 -14.64
C GLY A 225 -9.80 8.82 -15.32
N LEU A 226 -9.08 9.44 -16.26
CA LEU A 226 -9.53 10.55 -17.08
C LEU A 226 -9.41 10.13 -18.55
N ASP A 227 -10.52 10.21 -19.28
CA ASP A 227 -10.53 9.94 -20.72
C ASP A 227 -10.35 11.25 -21.48
N VAL A 228 -9.36 11.28 -22.36
CA VAL A 228 -9.15 12.34 -23.34
C VAL A 228 -9.44 11.77 -24.71
N ALA A 229 -10.45 12.31 -25.41
CA ALA A 229 -10.78 11.84 -26.74
C ALA A 229 -9.66 12.22 -27.73
N ALA A 230 -9.15 11.23 -28.45
CA ALA A 230 -8.17 11.40 -29.53
C ALA A 230 -8.82 11.06 -30.89
N PRO A 231 -8.42 11.74 -31.97
CA PRO A 231 -8.92 11.48 -33.33
C PRO A 231 -8.48 10.13 -33.90
#